data_AF-A0A9W7B266-F1
#
_entry.id   AF-A0A9W7B266-F1
#
_cell.length_a   1.000
_cell.length_b   1.000
_cell.length_c   1.000
_cell.angle_alpha   90.00
_cell.angle_beta   90.00
_cell.angle_gamma   90.00
#
_symmetry.space_group_name_H-M   'P 1'
#
loop_
_entity.id
_entity.type
_entity.pdbx_description
1 polymer ?
#
loop_
_entity_poly.entity_id
_entity_poly.type
_entity_poly.pdbx_seq_one_letter_code
_entity_poly.pdbx_strand_id
1 'polypeptide(L)'
;MSNLHKSWESLEKLLPFIDNYETVGIFRNDVIFIDEVDIFSSDFAIPKWGSFKGFNDRMFYGTKENALKWAGRFDRLTEFDGPILKGETYLKWLLRDDSSRIDFVDTCFLRVRVDGRVKENDCKATDKPFDPHGPRVTNDEHVII
;
A
#
# COMPACT_ATOMS: atom_id res chain seq x y z
N MET A 1 -2.65 20.35 -3.78
CA MET A 1 -1.73 19.23 -4.06
C MET A 1 -2.12 18.05 -3.17
N SER A 2 -2.41 16.87 -3.73
CA SER A 2 -2.82 15.71 -2.92
C SER A 2 -1.63 15.12 -2.15
N ASN A 3 -1.86 14.45 -1.01
CA ASN A 3 -0.81 13.76 -0.25
C ASN A 3 -0.11 12.66 -1.07
N LEU A 4 -0.80 12.13 -2.09
CA LEU A 4 -0.26 11.19 -3.06
C LEU A 4 0.91 11.81 -3.84
N HIS A 5 0.79 13.07 -4.23
CA HIS A 5 1.82 13.79 -4.99
C HIS A 5 3.09 14.03 -4.17
N LYS A 6 2.98 14.40 -2.88
CA LYS A 6 4.16 14.60 -2.01
C LYS A 6 4.89 13.30 -1.68
N SER A 7 4.13 12.24 -1.43
CA SER A 7 4.69 10.90 -1.20
C SER A 7 5.41 10.39 -2.45
N TRP A 8 4.98 10.85 -3.62
CA TRP A 8 5.54 10.49 -4.92
C TRP A 8 6.84 11.19 -5.27
N GLU A 9 6.93 12.52 -5.13
CA GLU A 9 8.18 13.26 -5.36
C GLU A 9 9.34 12.73 -4.51
N SER A 10 9.00 12.12 -3.36
CA SER A 10 9.96 11.46 -2.50
C SER A 10 10.43 10.12 -3.08
N LEU A 11 9.55 9.35 -3.72
CA LEU A 11 9.87 8.06 -4.34
C LEU A 11 10.63 8.20 -5.67
N GLU A 12 10.27 9.15 -6.54
CA GLU A 12 10.99 9.38 -7.80
C GLU A 12 12.48 9.67 -7.55
N LYS A 13 12.78 10.41 -6.49
CA LYS A 13 14.16 10.70 -6.08
C LYS A 13 14.91 9.48 -5.57
N LEU A 14 14.20 8.44 -5.13
CA LEU A 14 14.77 7.18 -4.63
C LEU A 14 14.94 6.14 -5.75
N LEU A 15 14.17 6.21 -6.84
CA LEU A 15 14.24 5.25 -7.96
C LEU A 15 15.66 5.02 -8.49
N PRO A 16 16.52 6.04 -8.69
CA PRO A 16 17.90 5.82 -9.17
C PRO A 16 18.77 5.01 -8.20
N PHE A 17 18.42 4.97 -6.91
CA PHE A 17 19.17 4.24 -5.90
C PHE A 17 18.72 2.79 -5.76
N ILE A 18 17.44 2.51 -6.03
CA ILE A 18 16.85 1.17 -6.01
C ILE A 18 17.63 0.21 -6.92
N ASP A 19 18.24 0.72 -7.99
CA ASP A 19 18.95 -0.12 -8.95
C ASP A 19 20.11 -0.93 -8.36
N ASN A 20 20.66 -0.50 -7.22
CA ASN A 20 21.81 -1.11 -6.57
C ASN A 20 21.47 -2.20 -5.54
N TYR A 21 20.19 -2.53 -5.35
CA TYR A 21 19.74 -3.46 -4.33
C TYR A 21 18.93 -4.60 -4.94
N GLU A 22 19.13 -5.82 -4.43
CA GLU A 22 18.30 -6.99 -4.82
C GLU A 22 16.97 -7.00 -4.07
N THR A 23 17.02 -6.67 -2.77
CA THR A 23 15.87 -6.54 -1.88
C THR A 23 15.70 -5.08 -1.46
N VAL A 24 14.47 -4.58 -1.53
CA VAL A 24 14.13 -3.18 -1.26
C VAL A 24 12.99 -3.13 -0.27
N GLY A 25 13.14 -2.31 0.77
CA GLY A 25 12.06 -1.90 1.66
C GLY A 25 11.70 -0.43 1.45
N ILE A 26 10.43 -0.14 1.24
CA ILE A 26 9.91 1.21 1.09
C ILE A 26 8.90 1.46 2.20
N PHE A 27 9.15 2.48 3.02
CA PHE A 27 8.35 2.76 4.21
C PHE A 27 7.93 4.23 4.22
N ARG A 28 6.65 4.49 4.44
CA ARG A 28 6.18 5.87 4.61
C ARG A 28 6.70 6.44 5.92
N ASN A 29 7.08 7.71 5.90
CA ASN A 29 7.61 8.42 7.08
C ASN A 29 6.52 8.89 8.06
N ASP A 30 5.24 8.75 7.71
CA ASP A 30 4.10 9.12 8.56
C ASP A 30 3.54 7.95 9.39
N VAL A 31 4.36 6.92 9.65
CA VAL A 31 4.01 5.78 10.48
C VAL A 31 5.15 5.40 11.43
N ILE A 32 4.78 4.85 12.59
CA ILE A 32 5.69 4.28 13.57
C ILE A 32 5.45 2.77 13.54
N PHE A 33 6.43 1.99 13.09
CA PHE A 33 6.37 0.53 13.12
C PHE A 33 6.55 0.05 14.56
N ILE A 34 5.65 -0.83 15.00
CA ILE A 34 5.69 -1.45 16.33
C ILE A 34 6.29 -2.84 16.21
N ASP A 35 5.93 -3.57 15.16
CA ASP A 35 6.50 -4.88 14.86
C ASP A 35 7.83 -4.73 14.12
N GLU A 36 8.70 -5.71 14.33
CA GLU A 36 9.89 -5.87 13.49
C GLU A 36 9.47 -6.27 12.08
N VAL A 37 10.13 -5.69 11.07
CA VAL A 37 9.89 -5.99 9.66
C VAL A 37 11.10 -6.71 9.09
N ASP A 38 10.96 -8.00 8.81
CA ASP A 38 11.94 -8.76 8.04
C ASP A 38 11.71 -8.56 6.54
N ILE A 39 12.50 -7.66 5.95
CA ILE A 39 12.40 -7.32 4.51
C ILE A 39 12.83 -8.45 3.58
N PHE A 40 13.45 -9.52 4.09
CA PHE A 40 13.91 -10.65 3.29
C PHE A 40 12.92 -11.82 3.27
N SER A 41 11.81 -11.70 4.02
CA SER A 41 10.84 -12.79 4.19
C SER A 41 9.89 -12.99 3.01
N SER A 42 9.87 -12.07 2.03
CA SER A 42 8.98 -12.11 0.87
C SER A 42 9.59 -11.42 -0.34
N ASP A 43 9.18 -11.86 -1.52
CA ASP A 43 9.50 -11.20 -2.79
C ASP A 43 8.56 -10.03 -3.11
N PHE A 44 7.38 -9.96 -2.47
CA PHE A 44 6.37 -8.91 -2.69
C PHE A 44 5.39 -8.81 -1.51
N ALA A 45 5.80 -8.16 -0.42
CA ALA A 45 4.96 -7.95 0.74
C ALA A 45 4.36 -6.54 0.84
N ILE A 46 3.09 -6.47 1.23
CA ILE A 46 2.40 -5.24 1.66
C ILE A 46 1.56 -5.51 2.93
N PRO A 47 1.22 -4.48 3.73
CA PRO A 47 0.46 -4.68 4.96
C PRO A 47 -0.96 -5.18 4.71
N LYS A 48 -1.36 -6.17 5.51
CA LYS A 48 -2.72 -6.69 5.61
C LYS A 48 -3.61 -5.85 6.55
N TRP A 49 -3.52 -4.53 6.49
CA TRP A 49 -4.22 -3.66 7.44
C TRP A 49 -5.17 -2.65 6.79
N GLY A 50 -6.39 -2.56 7.34
CA GLY A 50 -7.39 -1.53 7.05
C GLY A 50 -8.59 -1.96 6.22
N SER A 51 -9.61 -1.08 6.17
CA SER A 51 -10.63 -1.09 5.12
C SER A 51 -9.95 -0.97 3.75
N PHE A 52 -10.56 -1.47 2.65
CA PHE A 52 -10.03 -1.51 1.26
C PHE A 52 -9.45 -2.85 0.76
N LYS A 53 -9.91 -3.98 1.30
CA LYS A 53 -9.56 -5.33 0.81
C LYS A 53 -8.05 -5.63 0.89
N GLY A 54 -7.39 -5.10 1.95
CA GLY A 54 -6.01 -5.41 2.33
C GLY A 54 -4.90 -4.77 1.49
N PHE A 55 -5.20 -3.94 0.50
CA PHE A 55 -4.16 -3.16 -0.19
C PHE A 55 -3.85 -1.88 0.59
N ASN A 56 -2.60 -1.75 1.03
CA ASN A 56 -2.13 -0.66 1.85
C ASN A 56 -0.81 -0.09 1.31
N ASP A 57 -0.75 1.24 1.12
CA ASP A 57 0.40 1.92 0.50
C ASP A 57 1.46 2.41 1.51
N ARG A 58 1.36 2.00 2.78
CA ARG A 58 2.22 2.45 3.87
C ARG A 58 3.59 1.81 3.91
N MET A 59 3.71 0.60 3.39
CA MET A 59 4.99 -0.03 3.17
C MET A 59 4.91 -1.01 2.01
N PHE A 60 6.10 -1.36 1.53
CA PHE A 60 6.39 -2.46 0.64
C PHE A 60 7.74 -3.04 1.07
N TYR A 61 7.91 -4.35 0.94
CA TYR A 61 9.25 -4.91 0.79
C TYR A 61 9.24 -6.09 -0.17
N GLY A 62 10.38 -6.36 -0.78
CA GLY A 62 10.55 -7.49 -1.67
C GLY A 62 11.67 -7.29 -2.67
N THR A 63 11.59 -8.00 -3.79
CA THR A 63 12.59 -7.89 -4.85
C THR A 63 12.56 -6.51 -5.50
N LYS A 64 13.68 -6.08 -6.07
CA LYS A 64 13.80 -4.89 -6.90
C LYS A 64 12.72 -4.80 -7.99
N GLU A 65 12.45 -5.90 -8.69
CA GLU A 65 11.43 -5.95 -9.75
C GLU A 65 10.05 -5.53 -9.20
N ASN A 66 9.65 -6.09 -8.07
CA ASN A 66 8.37 -5.79 -7.45
C ASN A 66 8.35 -4.41 -6.79
N ALA A 67 9.50 -3.95 -6.28
CA ALA A 67 9.66 -2.59 -5.77
C ALA A 67 9.40 -1.56 -6.86
N LEU A 68 9.94 -1.79 -8.06
CA LEU A 68 9.71 -0.94 -9.23
C LEU A 68 8.27 -1.00 -9.72
N LYS A 69 7.56 -2.13 -9.60
CA LYS A 69 6.11 -2.18 -9.89
C LYS A 69 5.29 -1.39 -8.89
N TRP A 70 5.56 -1.58 -7.59
CA TRP A 70 4.88 -0.88 -6.51
C TRP A 70 5.15 0.64 -6.55
N ALA A 71 6.40 1.02 -6.83
CA ALA A 71 6.83 2.41 -6.93
C ALA A 71 6.46 3.05 -8.27
N GLY A 72 6.57 2.35 -9.40
CA GLY A 72 6.32 2.82 -10.78
C GLY A 72 4.85 3.13 -11.12
N ARG A 73 4.07 3.45 -10.11
CA ARG A 73 2.64 3.70 -10.18
C ARG A 73 2.27 4.92 -11.00
N PHE A 74 3.15 5.82 -11.43
CA PHE A 74 2.72 7.03 -12.17
C PHE A 74 2.75 6.86 -13.68
N ASP A 75 3.54 5.93 -14.20
CA ASP A 75 3.59 5.62 -15.63
C ASP A 75 2.22 5.19 -16.16
N ARG A 76 1.41 4.61 -15.27
CA ARG A 76 0.07 4.08 -15.55
C ARG A 76 -1.06 4.94 -14.97
N LEU A 77 -0.76 6.14 -14.46
CA LEU A 77 -1.77 6.97 -13.81
C LEU A 77 -2.89 7.41 -14.78
N THR A 78 -2.53 7.66 -16.05
CA THR A 78 -3.47 8.01 -17.11
C THR A 78 -4.38 6.85 -17.52
N GLU A 79 -4.00 5.61 -17.20
CA GLU A 79 -4.81 4.41 -17.43
C GLU A 79 -5.85 4.18 -16.31
N PHE A 80 -5.79 4.93 -15.20
CA PHE A 80 -6.68 4.73 -14.07
C PHE A 80 -8.07 5.33 -14.32
N ASP A 81 -9.03 4.47 -14.63
CA ASP A 81 -10.44 4.82 -14.82
C ASP A 81 -11.26 4.63 -13.53
N GLY A 82 -10.83 5.29 -12.44
CA GLY A 82 -11.48 5.21 -11.14
C GLY A 82 -12.19 6.51 -10.75
N PRO A 83 -13.28 6.45 -9.98
CA PRO A 83 -14.08 7.64 -9.64
C PRO A 83 -13.32 8.64 -8.75
N ILE A 84 -12.34 8.17 -7.95
CA ILE A 84 -11.51 8.99 -7.08
C ILE A 84 -10.10 8.40 -7.02
N LEU A 85 -9.08 9.22 -7.28
CA LEU A 85 -7.68 8.85 -7.09
C LEU A 85 -7.31 8.81 -5.60
N LYS A 86 -7.43 7.62 -5.00
CA LYS A 86 -6.93 7.31 -3.64
C LYS A 86 -5.76 6.34 -3.75
N GLY A 87 -4.73 6.50 -2.90
CA GLY A 87 -3.52 5.67 -2.93
C GLY A 87 -3.81 4.17 -2.86
N GLU A 88 -4.66 3.73 -1.93
CA GLU A 88 -5.04 2.32 -1.75
C GLU A 88 -5.87 1.79 -2.92
N THR A 89 -6.87 2.56 -3.39
CA THR A 89 -7.68 2.19 -4.56
C THR A 89 -6.83 2.07 -5.81
N TYR A 90 -5.89 2.99 -5.98
CA TYR A 90 -5.00 2.99 -7.11
C TYR A 90 -3.98 1.86 -7.05
N LEU A 91 -3.39 1.62 -5.89
CA LEU A 91 -2.47 0.49 -5.67
C LEU A 91 -3.16 -0.85 -5.98
N LYS A 92 -4.41 -1.02 -5.54
CA LYS A 92 -5.20 -2.19 -5.86
C LYS A 92 -5.43 -2.34 -7.37
N TRP A 93 -5.77 -1.26 -8.06
CA TRP A 93 -5.95 -1.28 -9.52
C TRP A 93 -4.63 -1.64 -10.22
N LEU A 94 -3.51 -1.04 -9.79
CA LEU A 94 -2.19 -1.26 -10.36
C LEU A 94 -1.73 -2.71 -10.24
N LEU A 95 -1.97 -3.31 -9.07
CA LEU A 95 -1.49 -4.64 -8.69
C LEU A 95 -2.53 -5.75 -8.87
N ARG A 96 -3.64 -5.48 -9.55
CA ARG A 96 -4.74 -6.44 -9.71
C ARG A 96 -4.27 -7.75 -10.38
N ASP A 97 -3.38 -7.64 -11.36
CA ASP A 97 -2.89 -8.77 -12.15
C ASP A 97 -1.78 -9.55 -11.41
N ASP A 98 -1.13 -8.93 -10.42
CA ASP A 98 -0.12 -9.56 -9.56
C ASP A 98 -0.68 -10.00 -8.19
N SER A 99 -1.99 -9.85 -7.95
CA SER A 99 -2.60 -10.03 -6.62
C SER A 99 -2.37 -11.41 -5.99
N SER A 100 -2.17 -12.47 -6.78
CA SER A 100 -1.85 -13.82 -6.30
C SER A 100 -0.39 -14.00 -5.86
N ARG A 101 0.49 -13.03 -6.15
CA ARG A 101 1.91 -13.04 -5.83
C ARG A 101 2.25 -12.16 -4.62
N ILE A 102 1.25 -11.47 -4.07
CA ILE A 102 1.44 -10.51 -3.00
C ILE A 102 1.24 -11.20 -1.66
N ASP A 103 2.27 -11.12 -0.82
CA ASP A 103 2.20 -11.55 0.57
C ASP A 103 1.59 -10.43 1.41
N PHE A 104 0.35 -10.63 1.84
CA PHE A 104 -0.33 -9.71 2.74
C PHE A 104 0.13 -10.00 4.17
N VAL A 105 1.04 -9.18 4.68
CA VAL A 105 1.68 -9.41 5.98
C VAL A 105 0.95 -8.73 7.11
N ASP A 106 0.75 -9.45 8.20
CA ASP A 106 0.22 -8.89 9.43
C ASP A 106 1.34 -8.07 10.10
N THR A 107 1.19 -6.74 10.07
CA THR A 107 2.15 -5.79 10.64
C THR A 107 1.41 -4.64 11.32
N CYS A 108 1.87 -4.28 12.51
CA CYS A 108 1.36 -3.19 13.32
C CYS A 108 2.22 -1.94 13.14
N PHE A 109 1.58 -0.85 12.73
CA PHE A 109 2.15 0.48 12.76
C PHE A 109 1.10 1.52 13.17
N LEU A 110 1.56 2.60 13.80
CA LEU A 110 0.72 3.71 14.23
C LEU A 110 0.89 4.90 13.29
N ARG A 111 -0.20 5.46 12.77
CA ARG A 111 -0.12 6.64 11.91
C ARG A 111 0.17 7.90 12.72
N VAL A 112 1.12 8.70 12.24
CA VAL A 112 1.41 10.04 12.74
C VAL A 112 0.69 11.07 11.87
N ARG A 113 -0.10 11.94 12.50
CA ARG A 113 -0.82 13.02 11.82
C ARG A 113 0.09 14.22 11.59
N VAL A 114 -0.35 15.12 10.71
CA VAL A 114 0.37 16.36 10.38
C VAL A 114 0.60 17.27 11.59
N ASP A 115 -0.19 17.13 12.64
CA ASP A 115 -0.07 17.85 13.91
C ASP A 115 0.72 17.06 14.98
N GLY A 116 1.37 15.96 14.59
CA GLY A 116 2.15 15.10 15.48
C GLY A 116 1.34 14.12 16.31
N ARG A 117 -0.01 14.16 16.27
CA ARG A 117 -0.83 13.19 17.01
C ARG A 117 -0.65 11.78 16.43
N VAL A 118 -0.45 10.82 17.32
CA VAL A 118 -0.35 9.39 16.98
C VAL A 118 -1.73 8.75 17.10
N LYS A 119 -2.11 7.90 16.14
CA LYS A 119 -3.36 7.15 16.19
C LYS A 119 -3.13 5.76 16.81
N GLU A 120 -3.19 5.70 18.14
CA GLU A 120 -2.84 4.54 18.97
C GLU A 120 -3.70 3.28 18.73
N ASN A 121 -4.92 3.44 18.22
CA ASN A 121 -5.83 2.30 17.98
C ASN A 121 -5.66 1.67 16.59
N ASP A 122 -4.65 2.05 15.82
CA ASP A 122 -4.46 1.50 14.47
C ASP A 122 -4.19 -0.01 14.52
N CYS A 123 -3.38 -0.49 15.45
CA CYS A 123 -3.06 -1.92 15.54
C CYS A 123 -4.16 -2.83 16.10
N LYS A 124 -5.28 -2.28 16.60
CA LYS A 124 -6.39 -3.08 17.15
C LYS A 124 -7.38 -3.57 16.08
N ALA A 125 -7.18 -3.22 14.80
CA ALA A 125 -8.14 -3.52 13.73
C ALA A 125 -7.84 -4.81 12.94
N THR A 126 -6.92 -5.66 13.43
CA THR A 126 -6.47 -6.91 12.79
C THR A 126 -7.47 -8.08 12.88
N ASP A 127 -8.56 -7.94 13.63
CA ASP A 127 -9.50 -9.05 13.88
C ASP A 127 -10.54 -9.31 12.75
N LYS A 128 -10.48 -8.59 11.63
CA LYS A 128 -11.39 -8.84 10.49
C LYS A 128 -10.78 -9.82 9.49
N PRO A 129 -11.50 -10.88 9.07
CA PRO A 129 -10.99 -11.82 8.07
C PRO A 129 -10.67 -11.10 6.76
N PHE A 130 -9.46 -11.36 6.24
CA PHE A 130 -9.00 -10.86 4.95
C PHE A 130 -9.68 -11.66 3.82
N ASP A 131 -10.30 -10.94 2.87
CA ASP A 131 -10.85 -11.53 1.65
C ASP A 131 -10.20 -10.84 0.44
N PRO A 132 -9.24 -11.50 -0.24
CA PRO A 132 -8.55 -10.94 -1.41
C PRO A 132 -9.48 -10.78 -2.62
N HIS A 133 -10.60 -11.50 -2.65
CA HIS A 133 -11.58 -11.44 -3.74
C HIS A 133 -12.73 -10.47 -3.42
N GLY A 134 -13.05 -10.29 -2.14
CA GLY A 134 -14.17 -9.51 -1.65
C GLY A 134 -15.52 -10.04 -2.18
N PRO A 135 -16.65 -9.48 -1.70
CA PRO A 135 -17.91 -9.65 -2.40
C PRO A 135 -17.74 -9.13 -3.84
N ARG A 136 -18.16 -9.95 -4.82
CA ARG A 136 -18.34 -9.50 -6.21
C ARG A 136 -19.28 -8.31 -6.14
N VAL A 137 -18.83 -7.15 -6.60
CA VAL A 137 -19.73 -6.02 -6.83
C VAL A 137 -20.58 -6.42 -8.03
N THR A 138 -21.73 -7.02 -7.78
CA THR A 138 -22.82 -7.01 -8.75
C THR A 138 -23.36 -5.59 -8.75
N ASN A 139 -23.55 -5.02 -9.94
CA ASN A 139 -23.91 -3.62 -10.20
C ASN A 139 -25.33 -3.23 -9.75
N ASP A 140 -25.86 -3.84 -8.69
CA ASP A 140 -27.20 -3.56 -8.19
C ASP A 140 -27.10 -3.43 -6.68
N GLU A 141 -26.93 -2.21 -6.18
CA GLU A 141 -27.71 -1.68 -5.06
C GLU A 141 -27.27 -0.25 -4.73
N HIS A 142 -28.23 0.66 -4.84
CA HIS A 142 -28.14 2.05 -4.43
C HIS A 142 -27.92 2.14 -2.91
N VAL A 143 -26.90 2.87 -2.48
CA VAL A 143 -26.80 3.36 -1.10
C VAL A 143 -27.25 4.82 -1.10
N ILE A 144 -28.39 5.06 -0.48
CA ILE A 144 -28.86 6.39 -0.06
C ILE A 144 -28.08 6.80 1.18
N ILE A 145 -27.69 8.09 1.22
CA ILE A 145 -26.76 8.78 2.12
C ILE A 145 -26.99 8.48 3.61
#